data_AF-A0A517KY61-F1
#
_entry.id   AF-A0A517KY61-F1
#
_cell.length_a   1.000
_cell.length_b   1.000
_cell.length_c   1.000
_cell.angle_alpha   90.00
_cell.angle_beta   90.00
_cell.angle_gamma   90.00
#
_symmetry.space_group_name_H-M   'P 1'
#
loop_
_entity.id
_entity.type
_entity.pdbx_description
1 polymer ?
#
loop_
_entity_poly.entity_id
_entity_poly.type
_entity_poly.pdbx_seq_one_letter_code
_entity_poly.pdbx_strand_id
1 'polypeptide(L)'
;VIHLTSHIGTEIVGLQLKDLTDQQKDELGLLIAERSVVFFRDQDISPQQQLDLGKYYGEVEVHPQVPQVPGHLGVSVIWPDLQATERKADFRNPGGASRWHTDLVHEKQPAGVTHLHNDTVPSIGGDTLWASGYA
;
A
#
# COMPACT_ATOMS: atom_id res chain seq x y z
N VAL A 1 4.95 5.27 19.04
CA VAL A 1 5.38 4.43 17.90
C VAL A 1 5.74 3.05 18.43
N ILE A 2 5.43 1.97 17.72
CA ILE A 2 5.73 0.58 18.11
C ILE A 2 6.57 -0.07 17.00
N HIS A 3 7.78 -0.56 17.30
CA HIS A 3 8.57 -1.31 16.33
C HIS A 3 8.13 -2.77 16.30
N LEU A 4 7.79 -3.27 15.11
CA LEU A 4 7.27 -4.64 14.94
C LEU A 4 8.39 -5.67 14.82
N THR A 5 9.53 -5.28 14.26
CA THR A 5 10.77 -6.06 14.24
C THR A 5 11.99 -5.17 14.48
N SER A 6 13.17 -5.77 14.66
CA SER A 6 14.40 -5.02 14.90
C SER A 6 14.75 -4.05 13.76
N HIS A 7 14.65 -4.49 12.51
CA HIS A 7 15.19 -3.74 11.36
C HIS A 7 14.14 -3.14 10.42
N ILE A 8 12.92 -3.69 10.41
CA ILE A 8 11.84 -3.28 9.50
C ILE A 8 10.50 -3.22 10.23
N GLY A 9 9.60 -2.35 9.78
CA GLY A 9 8.23 -2.33 10.28
C GLY A 9 8.07 -1.50 11.54
N THR A 10 7.16 -0.55 11.46
CA THR A 10 6.83 0.36 12.55
C THR A 10 5.35 0.71 12.50
N GLU A 11 4.65 0.63 13.62
CA GLU A 11 3.27 1.08 13.76
C GLU A 11 3.22 2.47 14.43
N ILE A 12 2.48 3.39 13.82
CA ILE A 12 2.12 4.68 14.42
C ILE A 12 0.70 4.56 14.99
N VAL A 13 0.57 4.94 16.26
CA VAL A 13 -0.68 4.81 17.02
C VAL A 13 -1.22 6.20 17.35
N GLY A 14 -2.54 6.38 17.22
CA GLY A 14 -3.24 7.59 17.67
C GLY A 14 -3.22 8.78 16.70
N LEU A 15 -2.78 8.58 15.45
CA LEU A 15 -2.82 9.61 14.40
C LEU A 15 -3.73 9.18 13.25
N GLN A 16 -4.34 10.16 12.61
CA GLN A 16 -5.11 10.01 11.36
C GLN A 16 -4.32 10.60 10.20
N LEU A 17 -4.14 9.85 9.13
CA LEU A 17 -3.39 10.28 7.94
C LEU A 17 -3.97 11.57 7.32
N LYS A 18 -5.30 11.73 7.37
CA LYS A 18 -5.99 12.93 6.86
C LYS A 18 -5.69 14.21 7.64
N ASP A 19 -5.22 14.09 8.88
CA ASP A 19 -5.00 15.22 9.79
C ASP A 19 -3.52 15.60 9.92
N LEU A 20 -2.63 14.92 9.19
CA LEU A 20 -1.20 15.20 9.23
C LEU A 20 -0.89 16.59 8.65
N THR A 21 -0.06 17.34 9.37
CA THR A 21 0.58 18.54 8.83
C THR A 21 1.62 18.17 7.78
N ASP A 22 2.04 19.12 6.95
CA ASP A 22 3.07 18.88 5.94
C ASP A 22 4.39 18.41 6.56
N GLN A 23 4.81 19.00 7.69
CA GLN A 23 5.97 18.53 8.44
C GLN A 23 5.81 17.06 8.87
N GLN A 24 4.63 16.66 9.36
CA GLN A 24 4.40 15.28 9.76
C GLN A 24 4.37 14.31 8.57
N LYS A 25 3.94 14.76 7.39
CA LYS A 25 4.04 13.96 6.15
C LYS A 25 5.49 13.75 5.75
N ASP A 26 6.34 14.78 5.87
CA ASP A 26 7.78 14.68 5.61
C ASP A 26 8.46 13.71 6.59
N GLU A 27 8.15 13.82 7.88
CA GLU A 27 8.64 12.90 8.92
C GLU A 27 8.15 11.46 8.67
N LEU A 28 6.92 11.28 8.19
CA LEU A 28 6.41 9.97 7.77
C LEU A 28 7.19 9.42 6.57
N GLY A 29 7.49 10.25 5.57
CA GLY A 29 8.31 9.86 4.42
C GLY A 29 9.71 9.39 4.83
N LEU A 30 10.37 10.12 5.73
CA LEU A 30 11.65 9.72 6.31
C LEU A 30 11.54 8.39 7.07
N LEU A 31 10.51 8.23 7.90
CA LEU A 31 10.31 7.00 8.67
C LEU A 31 10.09 5.79 7.75
N ILE A 32 9.34 5.95 6.65
CA ILE A 32 9.16 4.89 5.64
C ILE A 32 10.52 4.51 5.05
N ALA A 33 11.37 5.49 4.70
CA ALA A 33 12.71 5.21 4.18
C ALA A 33 13.60 4.47 5.19
N GLU A 34 13.55 4.83 6.47
CA GLU A 34 14.36 4.20 7.53
C GLU A 34 13.85 2.81 7.95
N ARG A 35 12.53 2.59 7.88
CA ARG A 35 11.86 1.40 8.44
C ARG A 35 11.25 0.49 7.39
N SER A 36 11.40 0.83 6.11
CA SER A 36 10.87 0.17 4.90
C SER A 36 9.34 0.05 4.81
N VAL A 37 8.62 -0.12 5.92
CA VAL A 37 7.15 -0.19 5.96
C VAL A 37 6.63 0.40 7.26
N VAL A 38 5.57 1.21 7.17
CA VAL A 38 4.91 1.85 8.31
C VAL A 38 3.42 1.51 8.27
N PHE A 39 2.86 1.20 9.44
CA PHE A 39 1.47 0.81 9.61
C PHE A 39 0.71 1.83 10.43
N PHE A 40 -0.54 2.04 10.05
CA PHE A 40 -1.54 2.78 10.80
C PHE A 40 -2.76 1.89 10.98
N ARG A 41 -3.43 2.02 12.14
CA ARG A 41 -4.69 1.32 12.45
C ARG A 41 -5.84 2.31 12.47
N ASP A 42 -7.04 1.82 12.20
CA ASP A 42 -8.30 2.57 12.33
C ASP A 42 -8.28 3.93 11.61
N GLN A 43 -7.82 3.92 10.35
CA GLN A 43 -7.74 5.12 9.52
C GLN A 43 -9.10 5.38 8.85
N ASP A 44 -9.63 6.58 9.03
CA ASP A 44 -10.86 7.04 8.38
C ASP A 44 -10.49 7.99 7.24
N ILE A 45 -10.01 7.40 6.14
CA ILE A 45 -9.59 8.11 4.93
C ILE A 45 -10.41 7.68 3.72
N SER A 46 -10.78 8.65 2.89
CA SER A 46 -11.40 8.40 1.59
C SER A 46 -10.36 8.12 0.50
N PRO A 47 -10.74 7.51 -0.64
CA PRO A 47 -9.87 7.37 -1.80
C PRO A 47 -9.23 8.68 -2.26
N GLN A 48 -9.98 9.79 -2.17
CA GLN A 48 -9.47 11.12 -2.49
C GLN A 48 -8.34 11.56 -1.54
N GLN A 49 -8.51 11.36 -0.23
CA GLN A 49 -7.49 11.70 0.76
C GLN A 49 -6.25 10.80 0.63
N GLN A 50 -6.44 9.51 0.33
CA GLN A 50 -5.35 8.60 0.02
C GLN A 50 -4.56 9.07 -1.21
N LEU A 51 -5.27 9.47 -2.28
CA LEU A 51 -4.68 10.01 -3.49
C LEU A 51 -3.90 11.31 -3.24
N ASP A 52 -4.45 12.21 -2.43
CA ASP A 52 -3.80 13.49 -2.10
C ASP A 52 -2.53 13.30 -1.27
N LEU A 53 -2.48 12.29 -0.39
CA LEU A 53 -1.25 11.89 0.29
C LEU A 53 -0.23 11.32 -0.70
N GLY A 54 -0.66 10.50 -1.66
CA GLY A 54 0.21 10.00 -2.73
C GLY A 54 0.84 11.14 -3.56
N LYS A 55 0.03 12.14 -3.94
CA LYS A 55 0.47 13.34 -4.67
C LYS A 55 1.46 14.19 -3.88
N TYR A 56 1.37 14.18 -2.55
CA TYR A 56 2.33 14.86 -1.69
C TYR A 56 3.73 14.21 -1.79
N TYR A 57 3.80 12.88 -1.91
CA TYR A 57 5.07 12.16 -2.02
C TYR A 57 5.64 12.07 -3.44
N GLY A 58 4.82 12.31 -4.47
CA GLY A 58 5.31 12.36 -5.85
C GLY A 58 4.21 12.24 -6.90
N GLU A 59 4.62 11.90 -8.12
CA GLU A 59 3.69 11.60 -9.20
C GLU A 59 3.06 10.22 -8.95
N VAL A 60 1.72 10.19 -8.87
CA VAL A 60 0.97 8.95 -8.64
C VAL A 60 0.89 8.18 -9.96
N GLU A 61 1.39 6.96 -9.95
CA GLU A 61 1.29 6.06 -11.10
C GLU A 61 -0.19 5.69 -11.36
N VAL A 62 -0.53 5.59 -12.64
CA VAL A 62 -1.87 5.20 -13.09
C VAL A 62 -1.78 3.87 -13.80
N HIS A 63 -1.92 2.79 -13.03
CA HIS A 63 -1.69 1.45 -13.54
C HIS A 63 -2.74 1.03 -14.59
N PRO A 64 -2.34 0.77 -15.86
CA PRO A 64 -3.30 0.55 -16.96
C PRO A 64 -4.00 -0.80 -16.90
N GLN A 65 -3.53 -1.74 -16.08
CA GLN A 65 -3.99 -3.13 -16.07
C GLN A 65 -4.90 -3.49 -14.90
N VAL A 66 -5.08 -2.57 -13.94
CA VAL A 66 -5.89 -2.81 -12.74
C VAL A 66 -7.09 -1.86 -12.68
N PRO A 67 -8.23 -2.30 -12.15
CA PRO A 67 -9.38 -1.44 -11.93
C PRO A 67 -9.02 -0.25 -11.05
N GLN A 68 -9.55 0.92 -11.41
CA GLN A 68 -9.35 2.17 -10.68
C GLN A 68 -10.65 2.56 -9.97
N VAL A 69 -10.53 3.30 -8.86
CA VAL A 69 -11.70 3.91 -8.21
C VAL A 69 -12.31 4.96 -9.16
N PRO A 70 -13.62 4.88 -9.47
CA PRO A 70 -14.26 5.86 -10.36
C PRO A 70 -14.07 7.30 -9.86
N GLY A 71 -13.58 8.18 -10.75
CA GLY A 71 -13.31 9.58 -10.42
C GLY A 71 -11.96 9.85 -9.73
N HIS A 72 -11.20 8.81 -9.37
CA HIS A 72 -9.92 8.92 -8.67
C HIS A 72 -8.83 8.08 -9.37
N LEU A 73 -8.43 8.51 -10.57
CA LEU A 73 -7.33 7.87 -11.30
C LEU A 73 -6.04 7.85 -10.48
N GLY A 74 -5.36 6.70 -10.48
CA GLY A 74 -4.19 6.44 -9.64
C GLY A 74 -4.51 5.72 -8.33
N VAL A 75 -5.80 5.58 -7.98
CA VAL A 75 -6.24 4.73 -6.87
C VAL A 75 -6.73 3.40 -7.42
N SER A 76 -5.89 2.39 -7.31
CA SER A 76 -6.17 1.03 -7.78
C SER A 76 -6.98 0.22 -6.77
N VAL A 77 -7.89 -0.63 -7.24
CA VAL A 77 -8.73 -1.50 -6.40
C VAL A 77 -8.23 -2.94 -6.44
N ILE A 78 -7.95 -3.50 -5.26
CA ILE A 78 -7.63 -4.92 -5.07
C ILE A 78 -8.85 -5.61 -4.47
N TRP A 79 -9.54 -6.42 -5.27
CA TRP A 79 -10.72 -7.17 -4.83
C TRP A 79 -10.62 -8.65 -5.26
N PRO A 80 -10.01 -9.51 -4.44
CA PRO A 80 -9.77 -10.91 -4.77
C PRO A 80 -11.05 -11.70 -5.08
N ASP A 81 -12.12 -11.48 -4.31
CA ASP A 81 -13.40 -12.19 -4.53
C ASP A 81 -14.00 -11.86 -5.89
N LEU A 82 -14.01 -10.58 -6.30
CA LEU A 82 -14.46 -10.19 -7.63
C LEU A 82 -13.55 -10.79 -8.71
N GLN A 83 -12.23 -10.70 -8.54
CA GLN A 83 -11.26 -11.26 -9.48
C GLN A 83 -11.45 -12.78 -9.66
N ALA A 84 -11.79 -13.52 -8.60
CA ALA A 84 -12.05 -14.96 -8.68
C ALA A 84 -13.28 -15.32 -9.54
N THR A 85 -14.24 -14.39 -9.69
CA THR A 85 -15.39 -14.57 -10.60
C THR A 85 -15.02 -14.37 -12.07
N GLU A 86 -14.01 -13.54 -12.35
CA GLU A 86 -13.57 -13.20 -13.72
C GLU A 86 -12.42 -14.10 -14.20
N ARG A 87 -11.53 -14.50 -13.29
CA ARG A 87 -10.35 -15.32 -13.56
C ARG A 87 -10.21 -16.40 -12.48
N LYS A 88 -10.57 -17.63 -12.84
CA LYS A 88 -10.39 -18.78 -11.94
C LYS A 88 -8.91 -19.08 -11.73
N ALA A 89 -8.52 -19.31 -10.49
CA ALA A 89 -7.17 -19.73 -10.15
C ALA A 89 -6.86 -21.12 -10.73
N ASP A 90 -5.64 -21.29 -11.24
CA ASP A 90 -5.09 -22.57 -11.69
C ASP A 90 -3.59 -22.68 -11.33
N PHE A 91 -2.94 -23.79 -11.72
CA PHE A 91 -1.52 -24.01 -11.41
C PHE A 91 -0.59 -22.94 -12.01
N ARG A 92 -0.94 -22.34 -13.15
CA ARG A 92 -0.14 -21.31 -13.82
C ARG A 92 -0.45 -19.92 -13.27
N ASN A 93 -1.70 -19.71 -12.85
CA ASN A 93 -2.23 -18.46 -12.31
C ASN A 93 -2.87 -18.75 -10.94
N PRO A 94 -2.09 -18.91 -9.86
CA PRO A 94 -2.63 -19.24 -8.54
C PRO A 94 -3.52 -18.12 -7.95
N GLY A 95 -3.57 -16.95 -8.60
CA GLY A 95 -4.30 -15.77 -8.12
C GLY A 95 -3.45 -14.93 -7.17
N GLY A 96 -3.73 -13.62 -7.19
CA GLY A 96 -3.09 -12.63 -6.32
C GLY A 96 -1.57 -12.45 -6.53
N ALA A 97 -0.98 -11.58 -5.71
CA ALA A 97 0.44 -11.32 -5.67
C ALA A 97 1.16 -12.30 -4.73
N SER A 98 0.98 -13.60 -4.96
CA SER A 98 1.41 -14.69 -4.06
C SER A 98 2.91 -14.98 -4.06
N ARG A 99 3.74 -14.07 -4.61
CA ARG A 99 5.19 -14.21 -4.73
C ARG A 99 5.88 -12.98 -4.16
N TRP A 100 7.07 -13.16 -3.61
CA TRP A 100 7.93 -12.04 -3.24
C TRP A 100 8.25 -11.19 -4.46
N HIS A 101 7.97 -9.90 -4.36
CA HIS A 101 8.22 -8.90 -5.40
C HIS A 101 8.33 -7.51 -4.76
N THR A 102 8.73 -6.54 -5.58
CA THR A 102 8.45 -5.12 -5.33
C THR A 102 7.72 -4.57 -6.55
N ASP A 103 6.89 -3.55 -6.35
CA ASP A 103 5.99 -3.05 -7.38
C ASP A 103 6.75 -2.42 -8.54
N LEU A 104 6.21 -2.61 -9.76
CA LEU A 104 6.62 -1.88 -10.97
C LEU A 104 8.13 -1.92 -11.31
N VAL A 105 8.86 -2.96 -10.91
CA VAL A 105 10.31 -3.14 -11.22
C VAL A 105 10.66 -3.12 -12.71
N HIS A 106 9.66 -3.29 -13.58
CA HIS A 106 9.84 -3.28 -15.03
C HIS A 106 9.83 -1.85 -15.61
N GLU A 107 9.40 -0.85 -14.83
CA GLU A 107 9.41 0.54 -15.25
C GLU A 107 10.81 1.16 -15.12
N LYS A 108 11.07 2.21 -15.91
CA LYS A 108 12.33 2.95 -15.85
C LYS A 108 12.52 3.66 -14.52
N GLN A 109 11.42 4.13 -13.92
CA GLN A 109 11.37 4.77 -12.61
C GLN A 109 10.33 4.03 -11.77
N PRO A 110 10.71 2.91 -11.13
CA PRO A 110 9.78 2.14 -10.30
C PRO A 110 9.21 2.97 -9.15
N ALA A 111 8.07 2.52 -8.61
CA ALA A 111 7.42 3.16 -7.47
C ALA A 111 8.38 3.30 -6.27
N GLY A 112 8.49 4.52 -5.72
CA GLY A 112 9.28 4.78 -4.52
C GLY A 112 8.55 4.44 -3.22
N VAL A 113 7.21 4.58 -3.20
CA VAL A 113 6.34 4.28 -2.06
C VAL A 113 5.02 3.73 -2.59
N THR A 114 4.53 2.65 -1.99
CA THR A 114 3.18 2.11 -2.23
C THR A 114 2.32 2.34 -0.98
N HIS A 115 1.09 2.84 -1.17
CA HIS A 115 0.12 3.03 -0.09
C HIS A 115 -1.07 2.08 -0.29
N LEU A 116 -1.18 1.08 0.60
CA LEU A 116 -2.32 0.16 0.67
C LEU A 116 -3.27 0.56 1.80
N HIS A 117 -4.56 0.74 1.49
CA HIS A 117 -5.64 0.90 2.45
C HIS A 117 -6.56 -0.34 2.40
N ASN A 118 -6.90 -0.87 3.57
CA ASN A 118 -7.71 -2.09 3.66
C ASN A 118 -9.17 -1.75 4.03
N ASP A 119 -10.06 -1.69 3.04
CA ASP A 119 -11.49 -1.40 3.26
C ASP A 119 -12.27 -2.59 3.82
N THR A 120 -11.83 -3.81 3.52
CA THR A 120 -12.41 -5.05 4.05
C THR A 120 -11.32 -6.08 4.18
N VAL A 121 -11.26 -6.72 5.35
CA VAL A 121 -10.30 -7.78 5.65
C VAL A 121 -11.04 -9.05 6.05
N PRO A 122 -10.57 -10.25 5.64
CA PRO A 122 -11.15 -11.49 6.11
C PRO A 122 -10.89 -11.69 7.60
N SER A 123 -11.74 -12.47 8.28
CA SER A 123 -11.57 -12.80 9.70
C SER A 123 -10.29 -13.61 10.00
N ILE A 124 -9.75 -14.29 8.99
CA ILE A 124 -8.52 -15.09 9.07
C ILE A 124 -7.84 -15.12 7.70
N GLY A 125 -6.51 -15.13 7.69
CA GLY A 125 -5.70 -15.09 6.48
C GLY A 125 -5.66 -13.68 5.86
N GLY A 126 -4.98 -13.54 4.72
CA GLY A 126 -4.82 -12.24 4.05
C GLY A 126 -3.64 -11.40 4.56
N ASP A 127 -2.80 -11.97 5.42
CA ASP A 127 -1.56 -11.32 5.85
C ASP A 127 -0.68 -10.99 4.65
N THR A 128 -0.14 -9.79 4.64
CA THR A 128 0.92 -9.39 3.71
C THR A 128 2.25 -9.42 4.45
N LEU A 129 3.27 -9.97 3.80
CA LEU A 129 4.61 -10.08 4.36
C LEU A 129 5.53 -9.09 3.67
N TRP A 130 6.40 -8.45 4.45
CA TRP A 130 7.45 -7.56 3.96
C TRP A 130 8.82 -8.10 4.36
N ALA A 131 9.81 -7.83 3.52
CA ALA A 131 11.22 -8.08 3.80
C ALA A 131 12.03 -6.82 3.51
N SER A 132 13.08 -6.57 4.28
CA SER A 132 14.01 -5.47 4.02
C SER A 132 15.11 -5.94 3.08
N GLY A 133 15.37 -5.17 2.02
CA GLY A 133 16.53 -5.39 1.14
C GLY A 133 17.85 -4.87 1.70
N TYR A 134 17.85 -4.22 2.87
CA TYR A 134 19.03 -3.59 3.49
C TYR A 134 19.62 -4.39 4.66
N ALA A 135 18.79 -5.18 5.35
CA ALA A 135 19.10 -5.84 6.62
C ALA A 135 19.82 -7.18 6.46
#